data_AF-A0A944X4G8-F1
#
_entry.id   AF-A0A944X4G8-F1
#
_cell.length_a   1.000
_cell.length_b   1.000
_cell.length_c   1.000
_cell.angle_alpha   90.00
_cell.angle_beta   90.00
_cell.angle_gamma   90.00
#
_symmetry.space_group_name_H-M   'P 1'
#
loop_
_entity.id
_entity.type
_entity.pdbx_description
1 polymer ?
#
loop_
_entity_poly.entity_id
_entity_poly.type
_entity_poly.pdbx_seq_one_letter_code
_entity_poly.pdbx_strand_id
1 'polypeptide(L)'
;MIEDTIALIIKDIEKLKEKLKEIKKDIKYEEKIEDDRYEDLKRGAKEMKAQVKDFEDDALRDLTDQESYLKLKEMKMKAEEDIAHANQKLFESLGKLPPKPFDLNVEMEAGPARVQIVPDMRVYVNGKEEKRRA
;
A
#
# COMPACT_ATOMS: atom_id res chain seq x y z
N MET A 1 -27.69 -13.39 36.87
CA MET A 1 -26.79 -14.43 37.44
C MET A 1 -25.58 -14.76 36.54
N ILE A 2 -25.74 -15.11 35.25
CA ILE A 2 -24.59 -15.21 34.32
C ILE A 2 -24.12 -13.84 33.82
N GLU A 3 -25.05 -12.95 33.48
CA GLU A 3 -24.73 -11.60 32.98
C GLU A 3 -23.96 -10.76 34.00
N ASP A 4 -24.30 -10.86 35.29
CA ASP A 4 -23.58 -10.20 36.38
C ASP A 4 -22.13 -10.72 36.53
N THR A 5 -21.94 -12.02 36.30
CA THR A 5 -20.61 -12.65 36.34
C THR A 5 -19.76 -12.17 35.15
N ILE A 6 -20.35 -12.09 33.96
CA ILE A 6 -19.69 -11.52 32.77
C ILE A 6 -19.32 -10.05 33.01
N ALA A 7 -20.23 -9.26 33.60
CA ALA A 7 -19.98 -7.85 33.90
C ALA A 7 -18.84 -7.66 34.92
N LEU A 8 -18.74 -8.52 35.93
CA LEU A 8 -17.64 -8.53 36.90
C LEU A 8 -16.30 -8.87 36.22
N ILE A 9 -16.28 -9.91 35.38
CA ILE A 9 -15.09 -10.31 34.63
C ILE A 9 -14.60 -9.17 33.72
N ILE A 10 -15.50 -8.49 33.01
CA ILE A 10 -15.13 -7.35 32.16
C ILE A 10 -14.52 -6.21 32.99
N LYS A 11 -15.09 -5.88 34.15
CA LYS A 11 -14.53 -4.86 35.05
C LYS A 11 -13.14 -5.24 35.55
N ASP A 12 -12.91 -6.51 35.88
CA ASP A 12 -11.61 -6.98 36.32
C ASP A 12 -10.58 -6.99 35.18
N ILE A 13 -11.00 -7.34 33.96
CA ILE A 13 -10.16 -7.22 32.75
C ILE A 13 -9.72 -5.76 32.55
N GLU A 14 -10.62 -4.78 32.67
CA GLU A 14 -10.27 -3.37 32.51
C GLU A 14 -9.27 -2.91 33.58
N LYS A 15 -9.45 -3.29 34.86
CA LYS A 15 -8.46 -3.03 35.91
C LYS A 15 -7.10 -3.67 35.63
N LEU A 16 -7.09 -4.90 35.12
CA LEU A 16 -5.85 -5.59 34.75
C LEU A 16 -5.14 -4.91 33.57
N LYS A 17 -5.90 -4.41 32.59
CA LYS A 17 -5.34 -3.62 31.48
C LYS A 17 -4.71 -2.32 31.97
N GLU A 18 -5.35 -1.61 32.91
CA GLU A 18 -4.78 -0.40 33.51
C GLU A 18 -3.48 -0.71 34.25
N LYS A 19 -3.46 -1.74 35.09
CA LYS A 19 -2.24 -2.18 35.78
C LYS A 19 -1.12 -2.54 34.80
N LEU A 20 -1.45 -3.26 33.72
CA LEU A 20 -0.49 -3.59 32.68
C LEU A 20 0.06 -2.35 31.98
N LYS A 21 -0.77 -1.32 31.77
CA LYS A 21 -0.34 -0.06 31.16
C LYS A 21 0.69 0.67 32.03
N GLU A 22 0.49 0.73 33.34
CA GLU A 22 1.45 1.33 34.26
C GLU A 22 2.74 0.53 34.32
N ILE A 23 2.68 -0.80 34.48
CA ILE A 23 3.88 -1.67 34.45
C ILE A 23 4.69 -1.47 33.16
N LYS A 24 4.02 -1.34 32.00
CA LYS A 24 4.69 -1.07 30.72
C LYS A 24 5.38 0.30 30.68
N LYS A 25 4.86 1.31 31.38
CA LYS A 25 5.53 2.62 31.47
C LYS A 25 6.77 2.52 32.34
N ASP A 26 6.66 1.83 33.48
CA ASP A 26 7.79 1.63 34.40
C ASP A 26 8.91 0.84 33.73
N ILE A 27 8.59 -0.26 33.04
CA ILE A 27 9.57 -1.02 32.25
C ILE A 27 10.26 -0.12 31.23
N LYS A 28 9.50 0.69 30.47
CA LYS A 28 10.10 1.62 29.50
C LYS A 28 11.00 2.68 30.14
N TYR A 29 10.69 3.09 31.36
CA TYR A 29 11.52 4.03 32.10
C TYR A 29 12.83 3.38 32.53
N GLU A 30 12.77 2.17 33.08
CA GLU A 30 13.95 1.39 33.49
C GLU A 30 14.82 0.96 32.28
N GLU A 31 14.20 0.64 31.14
CA GLU A 31 14.90 0.29 29.89
C GLU A 31 15.54 1.51 29.20
N LYS A 32 15.30 2.73 29.70
CA LYS A 32 15.85 3.93 29.11
C LYS A 32 17.36 3.96 29.30
N ILE A 33 18.08 3.95 28.19
CA ILE A 33 19.53 4.10 28.19
C ILE A 33 19.86 5.57 28.44
N GLU A 34 20.46 5.87 29.60
CA GLU A 34 20.88 7.23 29.99
C GLU A 34 22.35 7.54 29.65
N ASP A 35 23.00 6.66 28.88
CA ASP A 35 24.39 6.85 28.46
C ASP A 35 24.50 7.95 27.39
N ASP A 36 25.30 8.99 27.68
CA ASP A 36 25.50 10.12 26.77
C ASP A 36 26.05 9.70 25.40
N ARG A 37 26.87 8.65 25.33
CA ARG A 37 27.41 8.13 24.06
C ARG A 37 26.31 7.49 23.22
N TYR A 38 25.32 6.85 23.85
CA TYR A 38 24.17 6.31 23.14
C TYR A 38 23.33 7.43 22.49
N GLU A 39 23.08 8.52 23.21
CA GLU A 39 22.35 9.67 22.68
C GLU A 39 23.14 10.40 21.58
N ASP A 40 24.46 10.49 21.70
CA ASP A 40 25.34 11.02 20.65
C ASP A 40 25.33 10.14 19.40
N LEU A 41 25.43 8.81 19.54
CA LEU A 41 25.34 7.86 18.42
C LEU A 41 23.99 7.94 17.71
N LYS A 42 22.90 8.04 18.47
CA LYS A 42 21.54 8.18 17.95
C LYS A 42 21.36 9.49 17.20
N ARG A 43 21.95 10.59 17.68
CA ARG A 43 21.97 11.87 16.99
C ARG A 43 22.77 11.78 15.68
N GLY A 44 23.98 11.23 15.73
CA GLY A 44 24.81 11.03 14.54
C GLY A 44 24.13 10.14 13.50
N ALA A 45 23.43 9.08 13.91
CA ALA A 45 22.65 8.24 13.00
C ALA A 45 21.50 9.00 12.33
N LYS A 46 20.82 9.88 13.07
CA LYS A 46 19.75 10.73 12.52
C LYS A 46 20.30 11.74 11.52
N GLU A 47 21.43 12.35 11.81
CA GLU A 47 22.11 13.30 10.92
C GLU A 47 22.60 12.61 9.65
N MET A 48 23.25 11.45 9.76
CA MET A 48 23.66 10.65 8.59
C MET A 48 22.47 10.24 7.73
N LYS A 49 21.35 9.84 8.34
CA LYS A 49 20.13 9.52 7.59
C LYS A 49 19.58 10.74 6.83
N ALA A 50 19.67 11.94 7.41
CA ALA A 50 19.29 13.16 6.73
C ALA A 50 20.22 13.43 5.54
N GLN A 51 21.54 13.32 5.73
CA GLN A 51 22.52 13.50 4.65
C GLN A 51 22.33 12.53 3.49
N VAL A 52 22.04 11.25 3.78
CA VAL A 52 21.71 10.26 2.74
C VAL A 52 20.48 10.69 1.95
N LYS A 53 19.44 11.17 2.63
CA LYS A 53 18.23 11.65 1.96
C LYS A 53 18.50 12.87 1.10
N ASP A 54 19.26 13.84 1.61
CA ASP A 54 19.63 15.04 0.85
C ASP A 54 20.40 14.65 -0.43
N PHE A 55 21.31 13.68 -0.33
CA PHE A 55 22.02 13.12 -1.49
C PHE A 55 21.10 12.40 -2.48
N GLU A 56 20.14 11.60 -2.00
CA GLU A 56 19.13 10.95 -2.86
C GLU A 56 18.27 11.97 -3.60
N ASP A 57 17.83 13.02 -2.91
CA ASP A 57 17.01 14.10 -3.48
C ASP A 57 17.80 14.89 -4.53
N ASP A 58 19.08 15.18 -4.28
CA ASP A 58 19.96 15.85 -5.25
C ASP A 58 20.26 14.97 -6.46
N ALA A 59 20.57 13.68 -6.26
CA ALA A 59 20.76 12.74 -7.35
C ALA A 59 19.49 12.59 -8.23
N LEU A 60 18.31 12.65 -7.62
CA LEU A 60 17.03 12.63 -8.35
C LEU A 60 16.82 13.92 -9.15
N ARG A 61 17.22 15.08 -8.63
CA ARG A 61 17.21 16.35 -9.38
C ARG A 61 18.13 16.28 -10.59
N ASP A 62 19.36 15.79 -10.40
CA ASP A 62 20.31 15.62 -11.50
C ASP A 62 19.77 14.67 -12.57
N LEU A 63 19.06 13.61 -12.17
CA LEU A 63 18.38 12.71 -13.11
C LEU A 63 17.26 13.42 -13.89
N THR A 64 16.52 14.36 -13.27
CA THR A 64 15.46 15.10 -13.98
C THR A 64 15.97 16.00 -15.09
N ASP A 65 17.24 16.41 -15.03
CA ASP A 65 17.90 17.20 -16.06
C ASP A 65 18.54 16.34 -17.16
N GLN A 66 18.57 15.01 -16.99
CA GLN A 66 19.08 14.10 -18.01
C GLN A 66 18.02 13.81 -19.09
N GLU A 67 18.39 14.05 -20.35
CA GLU A 67 17.53 13.83 -21.52
C GLU A 67 17.02 12.38 -21.62
N SER A 68 17.83 11.39 -21.23
CA SER A 68 17.45 9.97 -21.23
C SER A 68 16.30 9.68 -20.25
N TYR A 69 16.35 10.27 -19.06
CA TYR A 69 15.31 10.13 -18.04
C TYR A 69 14.02 10.82 -18.45
N LEU A 70 14.12 12.02 -19.04
CA LEU A 70 12.95 12.75 -19.59
C LEU A 70 12.27 11.94 -20.71
N LYS A 71 13.03 11.32 -21.62
CA LYS A 71 12.48 10.43 -22.65
C LYS A 71 11.75 9.25 -22.05
N LEU A 72 12.31 8.60 -21.02
CA LEU A 72 11.64 7.49 -20.32
C LEU A 72 10.34 7.95 -19.64
N LYS A 73 10.34 9.16 -19.06
CA LYS A 73 9.16 9.74 -18.43
C LYS A 73 8.05 10.02 -19.45
N GLU A 74 8.41 10.55 -20.61
CA GLU A 74 7.47 10.79 -21.72
C GLU A 74 6.91 9.46 -22.27
N MET A 75 7.78 8.46 -22.50
CA MET A 75 7.34 7.12 -22.91
C MET A 75 6.39 6.48 -21.91
N LYS A 76 6.67 6.63 -20.60
CA LYS A 76 5.80 6.16 -19.53
C LYS A 76 4.44 6.85 -19.58
N MET A 77 4.41 8.18 -19.67
CA MET A 77 3.17 8.96 -19.72
C MET A 77 2.31 8.54 -20.91
N LYS A 78 2.92 8.40 -22.09
CA LYS A 78 2.23 7.91 -23.29
C LYS A 78 1.65 6.50 -23.11
N ALA A 79 2.42 5.58 -22.51
CA ALA A 79 1.93 4.24 -22.23
C ALA A 79 0.76 4.24 -21.22
N GLU A 80 0.79 5.11 -20.21
CA GLU A 80 -0.31 5.30 -19.26
C GLU A 80 -1.57 5.84 -19.95
N GLU A 81 -1.43 6.81 -20.87
CA GLU A 81 -2.53 7.33 -21.69
C GLU A 81 -3.11 6.26 -22.63
N ASP A 82 -2.26 5.47 -23.30
CA ASP A 82 -2.69 4.38 -24.17
C ASP A 82 -3.50 3.31 -23.38
N ILE A 83 -3.04 2.97 -22.17
CA ILE A 83 -3.77 2.06 -21.25
C ILE A 83 -5.11 2.68 -20.83
N ALA A 84 -5.13 3.97 -20.50
CA ALA A 84 -6.37 4.66 -20.11
C ALA A 84 -7.39 4.64 -21.26
N HIS A 85 -6.95 4.93 -22.48
CA HIS A 85 -7.80 4.84 -23.67
C HIS A 85 -8.29 3.42 -23.94
N ALA A 86 -7.44 2.40 -23.80
CA ALA A 86 -7.84 1.00 -23.95
C ALA A 86 -8.88 0.58 -22.89
N ASN A 87 -8.67 0.99 -21.64
CA ASN A 87 -9.61 0.73 -20.55
C ASN A 87 -10.96 1.43 -20.78
N GLN A 88 -10.96 2.67 -21.25
CA GLN A 88 -12.19 3.37 -21.61
C GLN A 88 -12.97 2.58 -22.67
N LYS A 89 -12.30 2.16 -23.76
CA LYS A 89 -12.91 1.34 -24.81
C LYS A 89 -13.44 -0.01 -24.29
N LEU A 90 -12.72 -0.64 -23.37
CA LEU A 90 -13.16 -1.87 -22.70
C LEU A 90 -14.47 -1.61 -21.95
N PHE A 91 -14.52 -0.61 -21.07
CA PHE A 91 -15.73 -0.31 -20.29
C PHE A 91 -16.92 0.15 -21.15
N GLU A 92 -16.67 0.91 -22.22
CA GLU A 92 -17.70 1.25 -23.21
C GLU A 92 -18.27 -0.01 -23.90
N SER A 93 -17.41 -0.98 -24.19
CA SER A 93 -17.81 -2.26 -24.80
C SER A 93 -18.57 -3.15 -23.82
N LEU A 94 -18.15 -3.18 -22.55
CA LEU A 94 -18.85 -3.89 -21.47
C LEU A 94 -20.25 -3.32 -21.23
N GLY A 95 -20.41 -1.99 -21.33
CA GLY A 95 -21.72 -1.34 -21.19
C GLY A 95 -22.75 -1.73 -22.25
N LYS A 96 -22.31 -2.32 -23.38
CA LYS A 96 -23.18 -2.84 -24.43
C LYS A 96 -23.59 -4.30 -24.21
N LEU A 97 -22.95 -5.01 -23.28
CA LEU A 97 -23.22 -6.42 -23.02
C LEU A 97 -24.38 -6.58 -22.03
N PRO A 98 -25.17 -7.66 -22.14
CA PRO A 98 -26.19 -7.97 -21.15
C PRO A 98 -25.53 -8.26 -19.79
N PRO A 99 -26.19 -7.96 -18.65
CA PRO A 99 -25.65 -8.18 -17.31
C PRO A 99 -25.69 -9.67 -16.92
N LYS A 100 -24.95 -10.50 -17.66
CA LYS A 100 -24.79 -11.94 -17.42
C LYS A 100 -23.31 -12.26 -17.26
N PRO A 101 -22.94 -13.21 -16.38
CA PRO A 101 -21.57 -13.62 -16.26
C PRO A 101 -21.11 -14.31 -17.55
N PHE A 102 -19.90 -14.00 -17.99
CA PHE A 102 -19.25 -14.74 -19.07
C PHE A 102 -17.75 -14.90 -18.80
N ASP A 103 -17.23 -16.07 -19.19
CA ASP A 103 -15.84 -16.45 -19.08
C ASP A 103 -15.23 -16.55 -20.48
N LEU A 104 -14.01 -16.05 -20.65
CA LEU A 104 -13.28 -16.09 -21.90
C LEU A 104 -11.82 -16.44 -21.63
N ASN A 105 -11.26 -17.37 -22.42
CA ASN A 105 -9.83 -17.67 -22.39
C ASN A 105 -9.18 -16.95 -23.57
N VAL A 106 -8.25 -16.04 -23.28
CA VAL A 106 -7.51 -15.27 -24.28
C VAL A 106 -6.07 -15.76 -24.31
N GLU A 107 -5.55 -16.11 -25.48
CA GLU A 107 -4.12 -16.35 -25.65
C GLU A 107 -3.37 -15.02 -25.69
N MET A 108 -2.44 -14.82 -24.76
CA MET A 108 -1.52 -13.68 -24.72
C MET A 108 -0.09 -14.15 -24.93
N GLU A 109 0.82 -13.23 -25.27
CA GLU A 109 2.25 -13.53 -25.42
C GLU A 109 2.88 -14.12 -24.15
N ALA A 110 2.36 -13.76 -22.96
CA ALA A 110 2.81 -14.28 -21.67
C ALA A 110 2.13 -15.61 -21.26
N GLY A 111 1.32 -16.20 -22.14
CA GLY A 111 0.52 -17.40 -21.88
C GLY A 111 -1.00 -17.12 -21.86
N PRO A 112 -1.84 -18.16 -21.73
CA PRO A 112 -3.29 -18.01 -21.73
C PRO A 112 -3.76 -17.29 -20.45
N ALA A 113 -4.67 -16.34 -20.62
CA ALA A 113 -5.30 -15.63 -19.52
C ALA A 113 -6.81 -15.91 -19.49
N ARG A 114 -7.32 -16.17 -18.29
CA ARG A 114 -8.75 -16.31 -18.04
C ARG A 114 -9.34 -14.95 -17.70
N VAL A 115 -10.25 -14.47 -18.53
CA VAL A 115 -11.03 -13.25 -18.33
C VAL A 115 -12.43 -13.63 -17.87
N GLN A 116 -12.83 -13.16 -16.70
CA GLN A 116 -14.17 -13.36 -16.16
C GLN A 116 -14.85 -12.00 -16.00
N ILE A 117 -16.05 -11.87 -16.54
CA ILE A 117 -16.84 -10.64 -16.45
C ILE A 117 -18.12 -10.97 -15.69
N VAL A 118 -18.38 -10.22 -14.62
CA VAL A 118 -19.53 -10.43 -13.74
C VAL A 118 -20.64 -9.40 -14.02
N PRO A 119 -21.91 -9.67 -13.64
CA PRO A 119 -23.04 -8.79 -13.91
C PRO A 119 -22.90 -7.34 -13.44
N ASP A 120 -22.09 -7.08 -12.42
CA ASP A 120 -21.78 -5.74 -11.90
C ASP A 120 -20.72 -4.99 -12.73
N MET A 121 -20.46 -5.41 -13.97
CA MET A 121 -19.43 -4.86 -14.88
C MET A 121 -18.00 -4.91 -14.34
N ARG A 122 -17.71 -5.77 -13.35
CA ARG A 122 -16.34 -5.99 -12.88
C ARG A 122 -15.65 -7.00 -13.80
N VAL A 123 -14.41 -6.72 -14.15
CA VAL A 123 -13.57 -7.58 -14.99
C VAL A 123 -12.49 -8.18 -14.12
N TYR A 124 -12.30 -9.49 -14.23
CA TYR A 124 -11.23 -10.22 -13.57
C TYR A 124 -10.32 -10.84 -14.62
N VAL A 125 -9.02 -10.59 -14.53
CA VAL A 125 -7.99 -11.25 -15.34
C VAL A 125 -7.15 -12.13 -14.43
N ASN A 126 -7.16 -13.44 -14.66
CA ASN A 126 -6.48 -14.43 -13.82
C ASN A 126 -6.83 -14.29 -12.31
N GLY A 127 -8.07 -13.91 -12.00
CA GLY A 127 -8.58 -13.74 -10.64
C GLY A 127 -8.27 -12.38 -9.98
N LYS A 128 -7.58 -11.46 -10.66
CA LYS A 128 -7.37 -10.08 -10.17
C LYS A 128 -8.38 -9.13 -10.81
N GLU A 129 -9.03 -8.32 -9.98
CA GLU A 129 -10.02 -7.32 -10.43
C GLU A 129 -9.33 -6.15 -11.14
N GLU A 130 -9.76 -5.87 -12.37
CA GLU A 130 -9.36 -4.70 -13.11
C GLU A 130 -10.27 -3.53 -12.72
N LYS A 131 -9.76 -2.66 -11.85
CA LYS A 131 -10.52 -1.50 -11.37
C LYS A 131 -10.64 -0.46 -12.47
N ARG A 132 -11.85 0.07 -12.66
CA ARG A 132 -12.07 1.31 -13.41
C ARG A 132 -11.25 2.41 -12.74
N ARG A 133 -10.15 2.83 -13.36
CA ARG A 133 -9.46 4.06 -12.96
C ARG A 133 -10.26 5.23 -13.56
N ALA A 134 -10.73 6.10 -12.67
CA ALA A 134 -11.44 7.32 -13.02
C ALA A 134 -10.49 8.32 -13.69
#